data_AF-A0A7Z9Y1U3-F1
#
_entry.id   AF-A0A7Z9Y1U3-F1
#
_cell.length_a   1.000
_cell.length_b   1.000
_cell.length_c   1.000
_cell.angle_alpha   90.00
_cell.angle_beta   90.00
_cell.angle_gamma   90.00
#
_symmetry.space_group_name_H-M   'P 1'
#
loop_
_entity.id
_entity.type
_entity.pdbx_description
1 polymer ?
#
loop_
_entity_poly.entity_id
_entity_poly.type
_entity_poly.pdbx_seq_one_letter_code
_entity_poly.pdbx_strand_id
1 'polypeptide(L)'
;MDNAQFVKFTTDVDLNKVPAGSAFSATWRMRNTGSTTWDNSFRVTHIHADQGSTLMTDKSSYTLAAVASRSVVRPGDEVDITLEMTAPAPRDKFYYTDWQLQNGNGRFFGDIMWLRVVTVEPPTPPPTGWKSNSRFLADVTIPDGTRLEEGAQFTKQWLVKNSGQRKWNDGYRLVYVSGSQAFTPFVSFKVPEAAPGEDVVLSISMTAPPARETAYISTWRLYDGRNLPFGDSFWIKMFSTPKEEGWGVTPYSQNDLRWRDRILGQGPRTFGEFGCLVADFAMMLSRFGEAVDPVALNDRFLQLPPGQGFNGSNVYFAAPAYAYGHVKYYGNWTPRRNSGAQYAQYDPNLIARLDKELANGQGVVVQVDSTPTDPYNPGTEQHWVLVLGRVGPDYRILDPIDGKLASLLAKYGRVNRPQDVNEALKDTIISALIFRSTNVPHPDDGEDEVDDGGGSDIGGNEDLEYTGPVWEHGRMLWGVHDRSTRHPQPPDFRIVNGRFQT
;
A
#
# COMPACT_ATOMS: atom_id res chain seq x y z
N MET A 1 -16.71 -56.18 -34.52
CA MET A 1 -17.77 -56.20 -33.50
C MET A 1 -17.90 -54.81 -32.95
N ASP A 2 -19.12 -54.30 -32.81
CA ASP A 2 -19.40 -52.98 -32.23
C ASP A 2 -19.28 -53.08 -30.70
N ASN A 3 -18.49 -52.21 -30.08
CA ASN A 3 -18.40 -52.13 -28.63
C ASN A 3 -17.94 -50.74 -28.19
N ALA A 4 -18.53 -50.22 -27.11
CA ALA A 4 -18.20 -48.93 -26.54
C ALA A 4 -17.97 -49.08 -25.03
N GLN A 5 -16.98 -48.37 -24.50
CA GLN A 5 -16.69 -48.33 -23.08
C GLN A 5 -16.83 -46.90 -22.54
N PHE A 6 -17.46 -46.74 -21.39
CA PHE A 6 -17.54 -45.46 -20.69
C PHE A 6 -16.17 -45.03 -20.16
N VAL A 7 -15.83 -43.75 -20.33
CA VAL A 7 -14.58 -43.16 -19.86
C VAL A 7 -14.83 -42.11 -18.79
N LYS A 8 -15.72 -41.14 -19.04
CA LYS A 8 -15.97 -40.01 -18.13
C LYS A 8 -17.36 -39.41 -18.34
N PHE A 9 -17.91 -38.82 -17.29
CA PHE A 9 -19.15 -38.04 -17.32
C PHE A 9 -18.92 -36.60 -16.82
N THR A 10 -19.61 -35.63 -17.44
CA THR A 10 -19.67 -34.21 -16.99
C THR A 10 -21.06 -33.62 -17.25
N THR A 11 -21.42 -32.60 -16.47
CA THR A 11 -22.65 -31.80 -16.64
C THR A 11 -22.40 -30.35 -16.19
N ASP A 12 -23.24 -29.43 -16.64
CA ASP A 12 -23.21 -27.99 -16.29
C ASP A 12 -24.04 -27.63 -15.05
N VAL A 13 -24.70 -28.61 -14.42
CA VAL A 13 -25.53 -28.42 -13.22
C VAL A 13 -25.17 -29.40 -12.09
N ASP A 14 -25.60 -29.08 -10.87
CA ASP A 14 -25.60 -30.02 -9.74
C ASP A 14 -26.83 -30.94 -9.83
N LEU A 15 -26.60 -32.20 -10.23
CA LEU A 15 -27.67 -33.19 -10.43
C LEU A 15 -28.51 -33.48 -9.18
N ASN A 16 -28.07 -33.07 -7.99
CA ASN A 16 -28.84 -33.26 -6.76
C ASN A 16 -29.87 -32.15 -6.50
N LYS A 17 -29.91 -31.10 -7.33
CA LYS A 17 -30.77 -29.93 -7.11
C LYS A 17 -31.09 -29.18 -8.39
N VAL A 18 -31.53 -29.88 -9.44
CA VAL A 18 -31.84 -29.23 -10.72
C VAL A 18 -33.25 -28.63 -10.66
N PRO A 19 -33.44 -27.32 -10.89
CA PRO A 19 -34.77 -26.70 -10.91
C PRO A 19 -35.71 -27.39 -11.91
N ALA A 20 -36.92 -27.78 -11.50
CA ALA A 20 -37.86 -28.43 -12.40
C ALA A 20 -38.18 -27.54 -13.63
N GLY A 21 -38.11 -28.13 -14.83
CA GLY A 21 -38.32 -27.44 -16.10
C GLY A 21 -37.11 -26.68 -16.65
N SER A 22 -35.97 -26.62 -15.93
CA SER A 22 -34.76 -25.99 -16.48
C SER A 22 -34.04 -26.90 -17.49
N ALA A 23 -33.39 -26.29 -18.48
CA ALA A 23 -32.49 -26.99 -19.38
C ALA A 23 -31.11 -27.22 -18.71
N PHE A 24 -30.44 -28.30 -19.08
CA PHE A 24 -29.07 -28.62 -18.67
C PHE A 24 -28.41 -29.56 -19.71
N SER A 25 -27.09 -29.58 -19.73
CA SER A 25 -26.32 -30.44 -20.64
C SER A 25 -25.66 -31.59 -19.87
N ALA A 26 -25.64 -32.76 -20.50
CA ALA A 26 -25.01 -33.96 -19.98
C ALA A 26 -24.09 -34.57 -21.05
N THR A 27 -22.82 -34.79 -20.71
CA THR A 27 -21.80 -35.26 -21.63
C THR A 27 -21.15 -36.54 -21.11
N TRP A 28 -21.17 -37.58 -21.94
CA TRP A 28 -20.46 -38.84 -21.71
C TRP A 28 -19.32 -38.98 -22.71
N ARG A 29 -18.11 -39.22 -22.20
CA ARG A 29 -16.98 -39.64 -23.01
C ARG A 29 -17.00 -41.16 -23.15
N MET A 30 -17.07 -41.62 -24.40
CA MET A 30 -17.11 -43.02 -24.76
C MET A 30 -15.89 -43.39 -25.61
N ARG A 31 -15.31 -44.56 -25.38
CA ARG A 31 -14.22 -45.12 -26.17
C ARG A 31 -14.74 -46.23 -27.07
N ASN A 32 -14.36 -46.21 -28.35
CA ASN A 32 -14.62 -47.33 -29.25
C ASN A 32 -13.63 -48.46 -28.96
N THR A 33 -14.08 -49.49 -28.26
CA THR A 33 -13.28 -50.69 -27.93
C THR A 33 -13.58 -51.86 -28.89
N GLY A 34 -14.46 -51.63 -29.86
CA GLY A 34 -14.78 -52.58 -30.92
C GLY A 34 -13.80 -52.52 -32.09
N SER A 35 -14.13 -53.25 -33.15
CA SER A 35 -13.35 -53.30 -34.39
C SER A 35 -14.01 -52.53 -35.55
N THR A 36 -15.20 -51.96 -35.33
CA THR A 36 -15.98 -51.24 -36.33
C THR A 36 -15.83 -49.73 -36.13
N THR A 37 -15.56 -48.97 -37.18
CA THR A 37 -15.61 -47.50 -37.13
C THR A 37 -17.06 -47.02 -37.04
N TRP A 38 -17.36 -46.14 -36.09
CA TRP A 38 -18.69 -45.53 -35.98
C TRP A 38 -18.78 -44.32 -36.91
N ASP A 39 -19.89 -44.21 -37.62
CA ASP A 39 -20.22 -43.12 -38.54
C ASP A 39 -21.68 -42.66 -38.36
N ASN A 40 -22.23 -41.93 -39.33
CA ASN A 40 -23.59 -41.40 -39.28
C ASN A 40 -24.70 -42.47 -39.30
N SER A 41 -24.38 -43.74 -39.57
CA SER A 41 -25.33 -44.85 -39.44
C SER A 41 -25.58 -45.26 -37.99
N PHE A 42 -24.72 -44.82 -37.06
CA PHE A 42 -24.84 -45.07 -35.64
C PHE A 42 -25.71 -44.02 -34.96
N ARG A 43 -26.41 -44.44 -33.91
CA ARG A 43 -27.35 -43.62 -33.16
C ARG A 43 -27.10 -43.71 -31.66
N VAL A 44 -27.46 -42.66 -30.96
CA VAL A 44 -27.62 -42.62 -29.50
C VAL A 44 -29.11 -42.67 -29.23
N THR A 45 -29.57 -43.77 -28.62
CA THR A 45 -31.00 -44.06 -28.48
C THR A 45 -31.34 -44.28 -27.01
N HIS A 46 -32.45 -43.69 -26.58
CA HIS A 46 -33.01 -43.83 -25.23
C HIS A 46 -33.55 -45.25 -25.06
N ILE A 47 -33.23 -45.88 -23.94
CA ILE A 47 -33.59 -47.27 -23.63
C ILE A 47 -34.34 -47.35 -22.29
N HIS A 48 -34.86 -48.54 -21.97
CA HIS A 48 -35.52 -48.83 -20.68
C HIS A 48 -36.71 -47.93 -20.34
N ALA A 49 -37.40 -47.37 -21.34
CA ALA A 49 -38.58 -46.53 -21.13
C ALA A 49 -39.70 -47.29 -20.40
N ASP A 50 -39.83 -48.59 -20.65
CA ASP A 50 -40.72 -49.53 -19.98
C ASP A 50 -40.37 -49.78 -18.51
N GLN A 51 -39.12 -49.53 -18.11
CA GLN A 51 -38.63 -49.74 -16.74
C GLN A 51 -38.66 -48.45 -15.90
N GLY A 52 -39.00 -47.31 -16.50
CA GLY A 52 -39.07 -46.01 -15.81
C GLY A 52 -37.94 -45.04 -16.16
N SER A 53 -37.10 -45.38 -17.16
CA SER A 53 -36.17 -44.42 -17.74
C SER A 53 -36.94 -43.25 -18.34
N THR A 54 -36.68 -42.05 -17.85
CA THR A 54 -37.40 -40.83 -18.20
C THR A 54 -36.75 -40.18 -19.41
N LEU A 55 -37.51 -39.91 -20.46
CA LEU A 55 -37.01 -39.15 -21.60
C LEU A 55 -36.90 -37.67 -21.22
N MET A 56 -35.67 -37.18 -21.07
CA MET A 56 -35.38 -35.78 -20.70
C MET A 56 -35.00 -34.91 -21.89
N THR A 57 -35.05 -35.44 -23.11
CA THR A 57 -34.68 -34.76 -24.35
C THR A 57 -35.91 -34.60 -25.26
N ASP A 58 -35.79 -33.84 -26.36
CA ASP A 58 -36.90 -33.63 -27.30
C ASP A 58 -37.20 -34.86 -28.17
N LYS A 59 -36.22 -35.75 -28.36
CA LYS A 59 -36.32 -36.97 -29.18
C LYS A 59 -35.72 -38.16 -28.43
N SER A 60 -36.22 -39.36 -28.72
CA SER A 60 -35.71 -40.61 -28.15
C SER A 60 -34.51 -41.21 -28.90
N SER A 61 -34.06 -40.61 -30.01
CA SER A 61 -32.89 -41.10 -30.75
C SER A 61 -32.27 -40.02 -31.63
N TYR A 62 -30.94 -39.89 -31.56
CA TYR A 62 -30.15 -38.96 -32.35
C TYR A 62 -29.14 -39.73 -33.21
N THR A 63 -28.83 -39.22 -34.41
CA THR A 63 -27.65 -39.70 -35.13
C THR A 63 -26.40 -39.35 -34.32
N LEU A 64 -25.38 -40.19 -34.35
CA LEU A 64 -24.16 -39.96 -33.57
C LEU A 64 -23.57 -38.58 -33.86
N ALA A 65 -23.48 -38.19 -35.14
CA ALA A 65 -22.96 -36.88 -35.53
C ALA A 65 -23.78 -35.67 -35.07
N ALA A 66 -25.04 -35.84 -34.64
CA ALA A 66 -25.83 -34.72 -34.12
C ALA A 66 -25.47 -34.36 -32.67
N VAL A 67 -24.90 -35.32 -31.92
CA VAL A 67 -24.67 -35.20 -30.47
C VAL A 67 -23.22 -35.47 -30.08
N ALA A 68 -22.41 -36.01 -30.98
CA ALA A 68 -21.01 -36.33 -30.76
C ALA A 68 -20.08 -35.19 -31.17
N SER A 69 -18.97 -35.03 -30.44
CA SER A 69 -17.91 -34.07 -30.77
C SER A 69 -17.15 -34.38 -32.06
N ARG A 70 -17.36 -35.56 -32.66
CA ARG A 70 -16.85 -35.95 -33.99
C ARG A 70 -17.83 -36.89 -34.69
N SER A 71 -17.89 -36.82 -36.01
CA SER A 71 -18.80 -37.62 -36.86
C SER A 71 -18.28 -39.01 -37.20
N VAL A 72 -17.00 -39.29 -36.96
CA VAL A 72 -16.36 -40.59 -37.20
C VAL A 72 -15.51 -40.97 -35.99
N VAL A 73 -15.69 -42.19 -35.46
CA VAL A 73 -14.98 -42.70 -34.28
C VAL A 73 -14.35 -44.05 -34.61
N ARG A 74 -13.03 -44.08 -34.83
CA ARG A 74 -12.31 -45.30 -35.20
C ARG A 74 -12.07 -46.20 -33.98
N PRO A 75 -11.77 -47.50 -34.17
CA PRO A 75 -11.30 -48.37 -33.10
C PRO A 75 -10.16 -47.73 -32.29
N GLY A 76 -10.32 -47.65 -30.98
CA GLY A 76 -9.39 -47.01 -30.04
C GLY A 76 -9.66 -45.53 -29.75
N ASP A 77 -10.42 -44.84 -30.59
CA ASP A 77 -10.74 -43.41 -30.39
C ASP A 77 -11.75 -43.19 -29.26
N GLU A 78 -11.69 -42.00 -28.66
CA GLU A 78 -12.69 -41.49 -27.72
C GLU A 78 -13.55 -40.39 -28.37
N VAL A 79 -14.80 -40.29 -27.93
CA VAL A 79 -15.77 -39.29 -28.37
C VAL A 79 -16.58 -38.78 -27.20
N ASP A 80 -16.87 -37.47 -27.18
CA ASP A 80 -17.81 -36.87 -26.24
C ASP A 80 -19.19 -36.85 -26.88
N ILE A 81 -20.19 -37.43 -26.21
CA ILE A 81 -21.58 -37.42 -26.61
C ILE A 81 -22.34 -36.52 -25.64
N THR A 82 -22.86 -35.40 -26.12
CA THR A 82 -23.59 -34.40 -25.33
C THR A 82 -25.07 -34.42 -25.68
N LEU A 83 -25.92 -34.56 -24.66
CA LEU A 83 -27.37 -34.44 -24.78
C LEU A 83 -27.84 -33.19 -24.04
N GLU A 84 -28.61 -32.36 -24.73
CA GLU A 84 -29.34 -31.23 -24.15
C GLU A 84 -30.64 -31.74 -23.54
N MET A 85 -30.79 -31.57 -22.23
CA MET A 85 -31.85 -32.16 -21.43
C MET A 85 -32.71 -31.09 -20.75
N THR A 86 -33.94 -31.44 -20.42
CA THR A 86 -34.87 -30.64 -19.62
C THR A 86 -35.26 -31.41 -18.37
N ALA A 87 -35.10 -30.79 -17.20
CA ALA A 87 -35.43 -31.38 -15.91
C ALA A 87 -36.93 -31.69 -15.81
N PRO A 88 -37.35 -32.95 -15.55
CA PRO A 88 -38.76 -33.32 -15.51
C PRO A 88 -39.59 -32.63 -14.40
N ALA A 89 -40.89 -32.49 -14.64
CA ALA A 89 -41.91 -32.20 -13.62
C ALA A 89 -42.78 -33.45 -13.40
N PRO A 90 -43.26 -33.78 -12.18
CA PRO A 90 -43.26 -32.98 -10.93
C PRO A 90 -41.95 -33.01 -10.10
N ARG A 91 -41.81 -32.03 -9.19
CA ARG A 91 -40.66 -31.80 -8.29
C ARG A 91 -40.47 -32.87 -7.21
N ASP A 92 -39.36 -32.79 -6.48
CA ASP A 92 -38.98 -33.58 -5.29
C ASP A 92 -38.93 -35.09 -5.55
N LYS A 93 -38.57 -35.44 -6.80
CA LYS A 93 -38.50 -36.82 -7.26
C LYS A 93 -37.14 -37.11 -7.88
N PHE A 94 -36.67 -38.33 -7.64
CA PHE A 94 -35.54 -38.91 -8.36
C PHE A 94 -35.99 -39.36 -9.75
N TYR A 95 -35.34 -38.82 -10.77
CA TYR A 95 -35.47 -39.29 -12.14
C TYR A 95 -34.14 -39.90 -12.60
N TYR A 96 -34.23 -40.82 -13.55
CA TYR A 96 -33.07 -41.38 -14.22
C TYR A 96 -33.38 -41.53 -15.70
N THR A 97 -32.34 -41.51 -16.52
CA THR A 97 -32.44 -41.72 -17.97
C THR A 97 -31.26 -42.54 -18.44
N ASP A 98 -31.54 -43.54 -19.27
CA ASP A 98 -30.59 -44.49 -19.83
C ASP A 98 -30.54 -44.37 -21.36
N TRP A 99 -29.34 -44.29 -21.89
CA TRP A 99 -29.07 -44.16 -23.32
C TRP A 99 -28.00 -45.17 -23.74
N GLN A 100 -28.12 -45.70 -24.95
CA GLN A 100 -27.14 -46.65 -25.47
C GLN A 100 -26.90 -46.43 -26.96
N LEU A 101 -25.69 -46.75 -27.40
CA LEU A 101 -25.35 -46.73 -28.81
C LEU A 101 -26.06 -47.87 -29.56
N GLN A 102 -26.55 -47.55 -30.75
CA GLN A 102 -27.26 -48.44 -31.64
C GLN A 102 -26.64 -48.37 -33.04
N ASN A 103 -26.29 -49.52 -33.62
CA ASN A 103 -25.70 -49.56 -34.95
C ASN A 103 -26.75 -49.41 -36.07
N GLY A 104 -26.31 -49.31 -37.33
CA GLY A 104 -27.19 -49.12 -38.49
C GLY A 104 -28.22 -50.24 -38.74
N ASN A 105 -28.04 -51.41 -38.11
CA ASN A 105 -28.99 -52.52 -38.16
C ASN A 105 -29.97 -52.54 -36.96
N GLY A 106 -29.92 -51.52 -36.10
CA GLY A 106 -30.79 -51.41 -34.92
C GLY A 106 -30.31 -52.20 -33.71
N ARG A 107 -29.10 -52.78 -33.72
CA ARG A 107 -28.57 -53.52 -32.57
C ARG A 107 -27.88 -52.57 -31.59
N PHE A 108 -28.28 -52.65 -30.31
CA PHE A 108 -27.62 -51.94 -29.22
C PHE A 108 -26.29 -52.57 -28.83
N PHE A 109 -25.31 -51.76 -28.42
CA PHE A 109 -23.98 -52.22 -28.03
C PHE A 109 -23.29 -51.28 -27.03
N GLY A 110 -22.27 -51.81 -26.34
CA GLY A 110 -21.43 -51.05 -25.41
C GLY A 110 -22.10 -50.67 -24.09
N ASP A 111 -21.37 -49.92 -23.27
CA ASP A 111 -21.83 -49.44 -21.98
C ASP A 111 -23.03 -48.48 -22.10
N ILE A 112 -23.89 -48.50 -21.08
CA ILE A 112 -25.05 -47.61 -20.97
C ILE A 112 -24.60 -46.25 -20.44
N MET A 113 -25.00 -45.19 -21.14
CA MET A 113 -24.91 -43.81 -20.69
C MET A 113 -26.12 -43.50 -19.81
N TRP A 114 -25.94 -43.59 -18.50
CA TRP A 114 -26.99 -43.32 -17.53
C TRP A 114 -26.72 -42.00 -16.79
N LEU A 115 -27.79 -41.32 -16.35
CA LEU A 115 -27.72 -40.30 -15.30
C LEU A 115 -28.89 -40.41 -14.33
N ARG A 116 -28.70 -39.83 -13.14
CA ARG A 116 -29.75 -39.65 -12.13
C ARG A 116 -29.81 -38.19 -11.73
N VAL A 117 -31.02 -37.65 -11.60
CA VAL A 117 -31.24 -36.24 -11.26
C VAL A 117 -32.36 -36.12 -10.23
N VAL A 118 -32.17 -35.23 -9.27
CA VAL A 118 -33.20 -34.80 -8.34
C VAL A 118 -33.72 -33.45 -8.81
N THR A 119 -35.02 -33.39 -9.13
CA THR A 119 -35.64 -32.11 -9.49
C THR A 119 -36.15 -31.40 -8.25
N VAL A 120 -35.80 -30.13 -8.09
CA VAL A 120 -36.22 -29.29 -6.96
C VAL A 120 -37.21 -28.22 -7.43
N GLU A 121 -37.85 -27.55 -6.47
CA GLU A 121 -38.71 -26.42 -6.77
C GLU A 121 -37.96 -25.36 -7.61
N PRO A 122 -38.51 -24.93 -8.76
CA PRO A 122 -37.93 -23.82 -9.49
C PRO A 122 -37.92 -22.59 -8.58
N PRO A 123 -36.86 -21.77 -8.60
CA PRO A 123 -36.77 -20.61 -7.72
C PRO A 123 -38.03 -19.75 -7.89
N THR A 124 -38.78 -19.57 -6.81
CA THR A 124 -40.00 -18.77 -6.84
C THR A 124 -39.67 -17.40 -7.44
N PRO A 125 -40.29 -17.00 -8.56
CA PRO A 125 -40.10 -15.65 -9.07
C PRO A 125 -40.52 -14.69 -7.94
N PRO A 126 -39.69 -13.68 -7.59
CA PRO A 126 -39.99 -12.89 -6.41
C PRO A 126 -41.29 -12.11 -6.65
N PRO A 127 -42.16 -11.96 -5.63
CA PRO A 127 -43.49 -11.39 -5.77
C PRO A 127 -43.49 -10.11 -6.62
N THR A 128 -44.38 -10.06 -7.62
CA THR A 128 -44.59 -8.88 -8.46
C THR A 128 -45.06 -7.72 -7.58
N GLY A 129 -44.15 -6.78 -7.30
CA GLY A 129 -44.39 -5.63 -6.41
C GLY A 129 -43.26 -5.38 -5.41
N TRP A 130 -42.47 -6.39 -5.06
CA TRP A 130 -41.31 -6.20 -4.19
C TRP A 130 -40.27 -5.33 -4.87
N LYS A 131 -39.83 -4.27 -4.18
CA LYS A 131 -38.82 -3.34 -4.69
C LYS A 131 -37.44 -3.79 -4.20
N SER A 132 -36.48 -3.85 -5.13
CA SER A 132 -35.06 -3.84 -4.78
C SER A 132 -34.73 -2.46 -4.25
N ASN A 133 -34.00 -2.38 -3.14
CA ASN A 133 -33.53 -1.11 -2.61
C ASN A 133 -32.21 -1.33 -1.86
N SER A 134 -31.40 -0.28 -1.74
CA SER A 134 -30.19 -0.29 -0.93
C SER A 134 -30.05 1.03 -0.19
N ARG A 135 -29.38 1.01 0.96
CA ARG A 135 -29.02 2.20 1.71
C ARG A 135 -27.53 2.21 2.02
N PHE A 136 -26.84 3.29 1.69
CA PHE A 136 -25.46 3.50 2.11
C PHE A 136 -25.38 3.68 3.62
N LEU A 137 -24.41 3.03 4.27
CA LEU A 137 -24.19 3.15 5.71
C LEU A 137 -22.88 3.88 6.02
N ALA A 138 -21.77 3.47 5.40
CA ALA A 138 -20.46 4.08 5.63
C ALA A 138 -19.45 3.73 4.53
N ASP A 139 -18.47 4.61 4.33
CA ASP A 139 -17.22 4.24 3.67
C ASP A 139 -16.41 3.36 4.62
N VAL A 140 -16.05 2.15 4.18
CA VAL A 140 -15.20 1.23 4.96
C VAL A 140 -13.73 1.51 4.68
N THR A 141 -13.40 1.79 3.41
CA THR A 141 -12.05 2.21 2.99
C THR A 141 -12.13 3.44 2.10
N ILE A 142 -11.01 4.17 2.02
CA ILE A 142 -10.82 5.36 1.17
C ILE A 142 -11.94 6.40 1.39
N PRO A 143 -11.97 7.09 2.55
CA PRO A 143 -12.90 8.18 2.79
C PRO A 143 -12.79 9.29 1.73
N ASP A 144 -13.84 10.09 1.58
CA ASP A 144 -13.83 11.22 0.65
C ASP A 144 -12.69 12.20 0.92
N GLY A 145 -11.97 12.56 -0.13
CA GLY A 145 -10.82 13.46 -0.08
C GLY A 145 -9.47 12.75 0.13
N THR A 146 -9.45 11.42 0.24
CA THR A 146 -8.21 10.65 0.34
C THR A 146 -7.25 10.99 -0.82
N ARG A 147 -5.96 11.10 -0.51
CA ARG A 147 -4.89 11.32 -1.50
C ARG A 147 -4.13 10.01 -1.68
N LEU A 148 -4.01 9.55 -2.93
CA LEU A 148 -3.22 8.35 -3.26
C LEU A 148 -2.30 8.69 -4.43
N GLU A 149 -1.11 8.09 -4.45
CA GLU A 149 -0.18 8.22 -5.58
C GLU A 149 -0.75 7.60 -6.84
N GLU A 150 -0.54 8.23 -8.00
CA GLU A 150 -0.95 7.65 -9.28
C GLU A 150 -0.34 6.24 -9.47
N GLY A 151 -1.15 5.31 -9.98
CA GLY A 151 -0.77 3.92 -10.13
C GLY A 151 -0.86 3.07 -8.85
N ALA A 152 -1.11 3.65 -7.67
CA ALA A 152 -1.33 2.87 -6.45
C ALA A 152 -2.56 1.96 -6.59
N GLN A 153 -2.42 0.68 -6.24
CA GLN A 153 -3.54 -0.25 -6.17
C GLN A 153 -4.25 -0.12 -4.82
N PHE A 154 -5.58 -0.07 -4.84
CA PHE A 154 -6.38 -0.01 -3.61
C PHE A 154 -7.73 -0.71 -3.80
N THR A 155 -8.37 -1.07 -2.70
CA THR A 155 -9.73 -1.62 -2.70
C THR A 155 -10.67 -0.60 -2.08
N LYS A 156 -11.66 -0.13 -2.84
CA LYS A 156 -12.75 0.71 -2.34
C LYS A 156 -13.85 -0.17 -1.78
N GLN A 157 -14.25 0.10 -0.54
CA GLN A 157 -15.27 -0.66 0.17
C GLN A 157 -16.34 0.27 0.76
N TRP A 158 -17.60 -0.09 0.54
CA TRP A 158 -18.77 0.57 1.14
C TRP A 158 -19.57 -0.43 1.96
N LEU A 159 -19.97 -0.05 3.17
CA LEU A 159 -20.94 -0.79 3.96
C LEU A 159 -22.35 -0.37 3.52
N VAL A 160 -23.16 -1.35 3.12
CA VAL A 160 -24.46 -1.12 2.47
C VAL A 160 -25.50 -2.05 3.07
N LYS A 161 -26.70 -1.53 3.33
CA LYS A 161 -27.86 -2.32 3.75
C LYS A 161 -28.75 -2.66 2.57
N ASN A 162 -29.21 -3.91 2.48
CA ASN A 162 -30.37 -4.24 1.66
C ASN A 162 -31.64 -3.69 2.32
N SER A 163 -32.03 -2.47 1.95
CA SER A 163 -33.23 -1.79 2.46
C SER A 163 -34.50 -2.15 1.66
N GLY A 164 -34.39 -3.10 0.72
CA GLY A 164 -35.49 -3.55 -0.12
C GLY A 164 -36.24 -4.75 0.45
N GLN A 165 -37.11 -5.32 -0.38
CA GLN A 165 -37.88 -6.53 -0.06
C GLN A 165 -37.34 -7.77 -0.79
N ARG A 166 -36.49 -7.59 -1.81
CA ARG A 166 -35.90 -8.69 -2.58
C ARG A 166 -34.54 -9.08 -2.02
N LYS A 167 -34.29 -10.38 -1.87
CA LYS A 167 -32.94 -10.91 -1.64
C LYS A 167 -32.08 -10.62 -2.88
N TRP A 168 -30.87 -10.12 -2.66
CA TRP A 168 -29.87 -9.99 -3.72
C TRP A 168 -29.27 -11.37 -4.02
N ASN A 169 -29.15 -11.70 -5.31
CA ASN A 169 -28.64 -12.97 -5.80
C ASN A 169 -27.63 -12.72 -6.94
N ASP A 170 -27.20 -13.79 -7.60
CA ASP A 170 -26.26 -13.75 -8.73
C ASP A 170 -26.65 -12.84 -9.91
N GLY A 171 -27.89 -12.35 -9.99
CA GLY A 171 -28.34 -11.39 -11.00
C GLY A 171 -28.04 -9.92 -10.67
N TYR A 172 -27.69 -9.60 -9.42
CA TYR A 172 -27.49 -8.22 -8.97
C TYR A 172 -26.06 -7.76 -9.27
N ARG A 173 -25.92 -6.49 -9.67
CA ARG A 173 -24.63 -5.91 -10.07
C ARG A 173 -24.45 -4.52 -9.50
N LEU A 174 -23.21 -4.15 -9.19
CA LEU A 174 -22.79 -2.77 -8.96
C LEU A 174 -22.25 -2.22 -10.27
N VAL A 175 -22.84 -1.15 -10.79
CA VAL A 175 -22.62 -0.66 -12.15
C VAL A 175 -22.16 0.79 -12.11
N TYR A 176 -21.16 1.12 -12.92
CA TYR A 176 -20.70 2.49 -13.10
C TYR A 176 -21.79 3.36 -13.73
N VAL A 177 -21.98 4.57 -13.20
CA VAL A 177 -23.00 5.52 -13.67
C VAL A 177 -22.36 6.73 -14.35
N SER A 178 -21.44 7.41 -13.66
CA SER A 178 -20.87 8.68 -14.13
C SER A 178 -19.57 9.05 -13.42
N GLY A 179 -18.88 10.07 -13.94
CA GLY A 179 -17.61 10.54 -13.42
C GLY A 179 -16.40 9.95 -14.15
N SER A 180 -15.39 9.53 -13.41
CA SER A 180 -14.17 8.95 -13.96
C SER A 180 -14.22 7.42 -13.94
N GLN A 181 -13.89 6.81 -15.08
CA GLN A 181 -13.63 5.36 -15.20
C GLN A 181 -12.14 5.03 -15.12
N ALA A 182 -11.26 6.03 -14.92
CA ALA A 182 -9.81 5.80 -14.95
C ALA A 182 -9.29 4.89 -13.82
N PHE A 183 -10.15 4.57 -12.85
CA PHE A 183 -9.85 3.69 -11.72
C PHE A 183 -9.82 2.20 -12.06
N THR A 184 -10.61 1.77 -13.05
CA THR A 184 -10.79 0.36 -13.37
C THR A 184 -11.32 0.19 -14.79
N PRO A 185 -10.87 -0.82 -15.55
CA PRO A 185 -11.40 -1.07 -16.89
C PRO A 185 -12.81 -1.68 -16.87
N PHE A 186 -13.30 -2.13 -15.71
CA PHE A 186 -14.60 -2.79 -15.57
C PHE A 186 -15.70 -1.78 -15.23
N VAL A 187 -16.86 -1.91 -15.88
CA VAL A 187 -18.04 -1.05 -15.64
C VAL A 187 -19.11 -1.72 -14.78
N SER A 188 -18.92 -2.99 -14.40
CA SER A 188 -19.86 -3.72 -13.56
C SER A 188 -19.18 -4.80 -12.73
N PHE A 189 -19.66 -5.02 -11.51
CA PHE A 189 -19.17 -6.04 -10.58
C PHE A 189 -20.34 -6.86 -10.01
N LYS A 190 -20.09 -8.14 -9.72
CA LYS A 190 -21.01 -8.93 -8.89
C LYS A 190 -21.08 -8.33 -7.48
N VAL A 191 -22.25 -8.38 -6.87
CA VAL A 191 -22.41 -8.00 -5.45
C VAL A 191 -22.62 -9.24 -4.59
N PRO A 192 -22.25 -9.21 -3.29
CA PRO A 192 -22.60 -10.27 -2.36
C PRO A 192 -24.11 -10.49 -2.31
N GLU A 193 -24.52 -11.73 -2.01
CA GLU A 193 -25.91 -11.98 -1.64
C GLU A 193 -26.25 -11.23 -0.36
N ALA A 194 -27.48 -10.72 -0.27
CA ALA A 194 -27.97 -10.03 0.91
C ALA A 194 -29.47 -10.22 1.06
N ALA A 195 -29.93 -10.76 2.19
CA ALA A 195 -31.34 -10.82 2.55
C ALA A 195 -31.90 -9.42 2.86
N PRO A 196 -33.24 -9.21 2.77
CA PRO A 196 -33.86 -7.98 3.23
C PRO A 196 -33.45 -7.63 4.67
N GLY A 197 -32.95 -6.42 4.89
CA GLY A 197 -32.47 -5.94 6.18
C GLY A 197 -31.02 -6.30 6.52
N GLU A 198 -30.31 -7.08 5.70
CA GLU A 198 -28.92 -7.46 5.92
C GLU A 198 -27.95 -6.34 5.49
N ASP A 199 -26.84 -6.21 6.21
CA ASP A 199 -25.74 -5.28 5.91
C ASP A 199 -24.59 -6.07 5.28
N VAL A 200 -24.05 -5.60 4.15
CA VAL A 200 -22.96 -6.24 3.40
C VAL A 200 -21.92 -5.22 2.96
N VAL A 201 -20.69 -5.67 2.69
CA VAL A 201 -19.62 -4.83 2.16
C VAL A 201 -19.51 -5.02 0.65
N LEU A 202 -19.73 -3.94 -0.11
CA LEU A 202 -19.44 -3.91 -1.54
C LEU A 202 -17.97 -3.55 -1.73
N SER A 203 -17.24 -4.33 -2.54
CA SER A 203 -15.80 -4.14 -2.79
C SER A 203 -15.51 -3.97 -4.28
N ILE A 204 -14.65 -3.00 -4.62
CA ILE A 204 -14.07 -2.86 -5.95
C ILE A 204 -12.55 -2.67 -5.83
N SER A 205 -11.78 -3.47 -6.56
CA SER A 205 -10.34 -3.23 -6.74
C SER A 205 -10.11 -2.18 -7.83
N MET A 206 -9.30 -1.18 -7.51
CA MET A 206 -9.05 0.01 -8.33
C MET A 206 -7.57 0.35 -8.35
N THR A 207 -7.17 1.14 -9.36
CA THR A 207 -5.86 1.77 -9.46
C THR A 207 -6.04 3.28 -9.46
N ALA A 208 -5.21 4.01 -8.73
CA ALA A 208 -5.25 5.46 -8.72
C ALA A 208 -4.93 6.01 -10.14
N PRO A 209 -5.79 6.89 -10.71
CA PRO A 209 -5.56 7.50 -12.02
C PRO A 209 -4.32 8.41 -12.05
N PRO A 210 -3.93 8.94 -13.22
CA PRO A 210 -2.86 9.95 -13.33
C PRO A 210 -3.07 11.14 -12.40
N ALA A 211 -2.00 11.77 -11.98
CA ALA A 211 -2.05 12.88 -11.05
C ALA A 211 -2.72 14.15 -11.59
N ARG A 212 -3.49 14.82 -10.73
CA ARG A 212 -4.04 16.16 -11.00
C ARG A 212 -4.54 16.85 -9.73
N GLU A 213 -4.67 18.17 -9.80
CA GLU A 213 -5.15 19.02 -8.69
C GLU A 213 -6.64 18.85 -8.37
N THR A 214 -7.45 18.37 -9.32
CA THR A 214 -8.89 18.19 -9.13
C THR A 214 -9.25 16.78 -8.71
N ALA A 215 -10.18 16.63 -7.76
CA ALA A 215 -10.60 15.31 -7.31
C ALA A 215 -11.12 14.46 -8.47
N TYR A 216 -10.77 13.19 -8.47
CA TYR A 216 -11.46 12.16 -9.23
C TYR A 216 -12.72 11.76 -8.47
N ILE A 217 -13.86 11.74 -9.18
CA ILE A 217 -15.13 11.24 -8.67
C ILE A 217 -15.59 10.13 -9.59
N SER A 218 -15.92 8.96 -9.04
CA SER A 218 -16.53 7.86 -9.79
C SER A 218 -17.79 7.41 -9.06
N THR A 219 -18.94 7.46 -9.73
CA THR A 219 -20.25 7.16 -9.15
C THR A 219 -20.79 5.84 -9.67
N TRP A 220 -21.32 5.04 -8.76
CA TRP A 220 -21.76 3.66 -8.97
C TRP A 220 -23.17 3.47 -8.39
N ARG A 221 -23.93 2.53 -8.94
CA ARG A 221 -25.28 2.22 -8.49
C ARG A 221 -25.58 0.73 -8.65
N LEU A 222 -26.44 0.20 -7.78
CA LEU A 222 -26.88 -1.19 -7.91
C LEU A 222 -27.95 -1.34 -8.99
N TYR A 223 -27.87 -2.46 -9.72
CA TYR A 223 -28.82 -2.91 -10.72
C TYR A 223 -29.34 -4.29 -10.33
N ASP A 224 -30.64 -4.51 -10.46
CA ASP A 224 -31.25 -5.80 -10.17
C ASP A 224 -31.10 -6.80 -11.33
N GLY A 225 -31.55 -8.04 -11.15
CA GLY A 225 -31.50 -9.07 -12.19
C GLY A 225 -32.34 -8.77 -13.46
N ARG A 226 -33.08 -7.67 -13.49
CA ARG A 226 -33.80 -7.15 -14.67
C ARG A 226 -33.13 -5.92 -15.27
N ASN A 227 -31.91 -5.62 -14.82
CA ASN A 227 -31.13 -4.47 -15.23
C ASN A 227 -31.80 -3.11 -14.91
N LEU A 228 -32.59 -3.05 -13.84
CA LEU A 228 -33.16 -1.79 -13.34
C LEU A 228 -32.29 -1.21 -12.22
N PRO A 229 -31.89 0.08 -12.29
CA PRO A 229 -31.15 0.72 -11.21
C PRO A 229 -32.02 0.90 -9.97
N PHE A 230 -31.44 0.72 -8.79
CA PHE A 230 -32.15 0.92 -7.52
C PHE A 230 -31.25 1.49 -6.43
N GLY A 231 -31.88 1.96 -5.34
CA GLY A 231 -31.20 2.44 -4.14
C GLY A 231 -30.31 3.65 -4.32
N ASP A 232 -29.47 3.87 -3.31
CA ASP A 232 -28.53 4.97 -3.23
C ASP A 232 -27.41 4.85 -4.28
N SER A 233 -26.80 5.99 -4.61
CA SER A 233 -25.55 6.03 -5.36
C SER A 233 -24.37 5.93 -4.40
N PHE A 234 -23.34 5.22 -4.82
CA PHE A 234 -22.07 5.08 -4.11
C PHE A 234 -21.01 5.83 -4.90
N TRP A 235 -20.06 6.47 -4.23
CA TRP A 235 -18.98 7.13 -4.95
C TRP A 235 -17.65 6.94 -4.25
N ILE A 236 -16.60 7.17 -5.02
CA ILE A 236 -15.27 7.48 -4.52
C ILE A 236 -14.95 8.90 -4.93
N LYS A 237 -14.50 9.71 -3.99
CA LYS A 237 -13.91 11.03 -4.23
C LYS A 237 -12.50 11.05 -3.66
N MET A 238 -11.50 11.10 -4.52
CA MET A 238 -10.09 11.07 -4.11
C MET A 238 -9.24 11.97 -5.00
N PHE A 239 -8.02 12.30 -4.57
CA PHE A 239 -7.06 13.03 -5.39
C PHE A 239 -5.89 12.11 -5.72
N SER A 240 -5.56 11.99 -7.01
CA SER A 240 -4.31 11.35 -7.41
C SER A 240 -3.18 12.36 -7.25
N THR A 241 -2.20 12.03 -6.42
CA THR A 241 -0.94 12.77 -6.36
C THR A 241 0.03 12.24 -7.42
N PRO A 242 0.92 13.09 -7.95
CA PRO A 242 2.02 12.60 -8.81
C PRO A 242 2.70 11.44 -8.12
N LYS A 243 3.07 10.43 -8.90
CA LYS A 243 4.09 9.51 -8.46
C LYS A 243 5.31 10.40 -8.28
N GLU A 244 5.65 10.74 -7.05
CA GLU A 244 6.79 11.62 -6.80
C GLU A 244 7.98 10.96 -7.49
N GLU A 245 8.59 11.64 -8.47
CA GLU A 245 9.61 11.07 -9.33
C GLU A 245 10.70 10.39 -8.48
N GLY A 246 10.69 9.06 -8.39
CA GLY A 246 11.88 8.24 -8.14
C GLY A 246 12.73 8.50 -6.88
N TRP A 247 12.35 9.39 -5.96
CA TRP A 247 13.20 9.71 -4.79
C TRP A 247 13.04 8.74 -3.62
N GLY A 248 11.99 7.90 -3.63
CA GLY A 248 11.79 6.87 -2.61
C GLY A 248 11.56 7.42 -1.19
N VAL A 249 10.95 8.61 -1.06
CA VAL A 249 10.72 9.30 0.21
C VAL A 249 9.23 9.44 0.51
N THR A 250 8.83 9.19 1.75
CA THR A 250 7.47 9.46 2.26
C THR A 250 7.43 10.86 2.85
N PRO A 251 6.56 11.77 2.35
CA PRO A 251 6.52 13.15 2.84
C PRO A 251 5.81 13.30 4.18
N TYR A 252 6.40 14.11 5.07
CA TYR A 252 5.84 14.47 6.36
C TYR A 252 5.90 15.98 6.60
N SER A 253 4.86 16.52 7.24
CA SER A 253 4.82 17.90 7.70
C SER A 253 4.87 17.93 9.23
N GLN A 254 5.70 18.78 9.83
CA GLN A 254 5.68 19.08 11.26
C GLN A 254 4.32 19.67 11.71
N ASN A 255 3.60 20.31 10.78
CA ASN A 255 2.32 20.98 11.01
C ASN A 255 1.09 20.09 10.72
N ASP A 256 1.28 18.79 10.48
CA ASP A 256 0.19 17.85 10.30
C ASP A 256 -0.75 17.85 11.52
N LEU A 257 -2.05 17.93 11.26
CA LEU A 257 -3.09 17.99 12.30
C LEU A 257 -3.05 16.80 13.26
N ARG A 258 -2.48 15.66 12.85
CA ARG A 258 -2.36 14.46 13.67
C ARG A 258 -1.36 14.60 14.83
N TRP A 259 -0.34 15.45 14.68
CA TRP A 259 0.76 15.53 15.65
C TRP A 259 1.31 16.92 15.95
N ARG A 260 0.94 17.97 15.21
CA ARG A 260 1.47 19.34 15.43
C ARG A 260 1.36 19.83 16.88
N ASP A 261 0.36 19.36 17.62
CA ASP A 261 0.06 19.76 19.00
C ASP A 261 0.67 18.79 20.05
N ARG A 262 1.42 17.75 19.62
CA ARG A 262 2.09 16.81 20.51
C ARG A 262 3.46 17.34 20.94
N ILE A 263 3.88 16.98 22.16
CA ILE A 263 5.19 17.33 22.72
C ILE A 263 6.31 16.66 21.92
N LEU A 264 7.36 17.45 21.65
CA LEU A 264 8.60 17.02 21.00
C LEU A 264 9.69 16.78 22.05
N GLY A 265 10.25 15.57 22.03
CA GLY A 265 11.26 15.13 22.99
C GLY A 265 10.75 15.20 24.43
N GLN A 266 11.60 15.71 25.33
CA GLN A 266 11.31 15.85 26.77
C GLN A 266 11.09 17.31 27.19
N GLY A 267 11.07 18.24 26.22
CA GLY A 267 10.95 19.68 26.48
C GLY A 267 9.52 20.20 26.36
N PRO A 268 9.33 21.53 26.46
CA PRO A 268 8.00 22.15 26.44
C PRO A 268 7.44 22.41 25.03
N ARG A 269 8.22 22.17 23.97
CA ARG A 269 7.83 22.50 22.58
C ARG A 269 7.02 21.39 21.95
N THR A 270 6.20 21.75 20.98
CA THR A 270 5.46 20.78 20.15
C THR A 270 6.13 20.54 18.79
N PHE A 271 5.65 19.53 18.05
CA PHE A 271 6.05 19.31 16.66
C PHE A 271 5.79 20.53 15.76
N GLY A 272 4.65 21.19 15.90
CA GLY A 272 4.31 22.36 15.09
C GLY A 272 5.30 23.51 15.31
N GLU A 273 5.79 23.67 16.53
CA GLU A 273 6.73 24.74 16.88
C GLU A 273 8.19 24.41 16.48
N PHE A 274 8.68 23.19 16.74
CA PHE A 274 10.12 22.84 16.68
C PHE A 274 10.43 21.50 15.98
N GLY A 275 9.45 20.88 15.33
CA GLY A 275 9.54 19.51 14.83
C GLY A 275 10.20 19.31 13.46
N CYS A 276 10.72 20.36 12.81
CA CYS A 276 11.28 20.28 11.45
C CYS A 276 12.30 19.15 11.30
N LEU A 277 13.29 19.11 12.19
CA LEU A 277 14.40 18.15 12.08
C LEU A 277 13.97 16.69 12.32
N VAL A 278 13.01 16.44 13.22
CA VAL A 278 12.47 15.08 13.41
C VAL A 278 11.62 14.65 12.21
N ALA A 279 10.86 15.57 11.60
CA ALA A 279 10.15 15.30 10.35
C ALA A 279 11.14 15.01 9.21
N ASP A 280 12.22 15.78 9.07
CA ASP A 280 13.28 15.52 8.08
C ASP A 280 13.96 14.17 8.30
N PHE A 281 14.25 13.78 9.54
CA PHE A 281 14.80 12.45 9.82
C PHE A 281 13.83 11.33 9.46
N ALA A 282 12.52 11.48 9.70
CA ALA A 282 11.52 10.52 9.28
C ALA A 282 11.45 10.39 7.74
N MET A 283 11.49 11.52 7.03
CA MET A 283 11.54 11.54 5.56
C MET A 283 12.86 10.92 5.04
N MET A 284 14.00 11.25 5.63
CA MET A 284 15.30 10.67 5.30
C MET A 284 15.33 9.15 5.53
N LEU A 285 14.82 8.67 6.66
CA LEU A 285 14.77 7.24 6.99
C LEU A 285 13.91 6.47 5.97
N SER A 286 12.82 7.07 5.49
CA SER A 286 12.02 6.44 4.43
C SER A 286 12.82 6.23 3.14
N ARG A 287 13.75 7.13 2.81
CA ARG A 287 14.71 6.97 1.70
C ARG A 287 15.61 5.74 1.88
N PHE A 288 15.94 5.42 3.13
CA PHE A 288 16.75 4.26 3.50
C PHE A 288 15.95 2.96 3.64
N GLY A 289 14.65 3.00 3.30
CA GLY A 289 13.73 1.86 3.39
C GLY A 289 12.99 1.75 4.72
N GLU A 290 13.13 2.72 5.62
CA GLU A 290 12.49 2.73 6.94
C GLU A 290 11.27 3.65 6.96
N ALA A 291 10.09 3.08 6.77
CA ALA A 291 8.83 3.82 6.86
C ALA A 291 8.43 4.05 8.33
N VAL A 292 8.84 5.20 8.88
CA VAL A 292 8.50 5.64 10.24
C VAL A 292 7.90 7.05 10.18
N ASP A 293 6.79 7.28 10.89
CA ASP A 293 6.22 8.62 11.00
C ASP A 293 6.92 9.46 12.09
N PRO A 294 6.77 10.81 12.10
CA PRO A 294 7.48 11.66 13.05
C PRO A 294 7.17 11.35 14.53
N VAL A 295 5.97 10.87 14.85
CA VAL A 295 5.58 10.53 16.23
C VAL A 295 6.29 9.26 16.68
N ALA A 296 6.24 8.20 15.86
CA ALA A 296 6.92 6.96 16.13
C ALA A 296 8.45 7.16 16.24
N LEU A 297 9.02 8.04 15.42
CA LEU A 297 10.44 8.37 15.48
C LEU A 297 10.80 9.13 16.76
N ASN A 298 9.99 10.10 17.17
CA ASN A 298 10.14 10.80 18.44
C ASN A 298 10.12 9.83 19.63
N ASP A 299 9.15 8.91 19.66
CA ASP A 299 9.04 7.91 20.73
C ASP A 299 10.25 6.97 20.75
N ARG A 300 10.79 6.62 19.58
CA ARG A 300 12.01 5.83 19.47
C ARG A 300 13.23 6.57 20.02
N PHE A 301 13.39 7.86 19.69
CA PHE A 301 14.48 8.67 20.23
C PHE A 301 14.36 8.90 21.74
N LEU A 302 13.15 8.98 22.29
CA LEU A 302 12.91 9.05 23.73
C LEU A 302 13.37 7.79 24.50
N GLN A 303 13.46 6.65 23.82
CA GLN A 303 13.93 5.39 24.40
C GLN A 303 15.45 5.23 24.34
N LEU A 304 16.17 6.12 23.64
CA LEU A 304 17.62 6.08 23.59
C LEU A 304 18.26 6.49 24.93
N PRO A 305 19.47 6.00 25.24
CA PRO A 305 20.24 6.45 26.40
C PRO A 305 20.39 7.98 26.48
N PRO A 306 20.59 8.53 27.69
CA PRO A 306 20.89 9.96 27.87
C PRO A 306 22.04 10.42 26.97
N GLY A 307 21.86 11.55 26.29
CA GLY A 307 22.84 12.10 25.35
C GLY A 307 22.76 11.58 23.92
N GLN A 308 21.81 10.69 23.59
CA GLN A 308 21.69 10.11 22.24
C GLN A 308 20.41 10.50 21.49
N GLY A 309 19.29 10.69 22.19
CA GLY A 309 17.99 11.03 21.58
C GLY A 309 17.67 12.51 21.60
N PHE A 310 17.35 13.05 22.79
CA PHE A 310 16.96 14.45 22.98
C PHE A 310 17.68 15.12 24.16
N ASN A 311 17.87 16.43 24.05
CA ASN A 311 18.13 17.35 25.16
C ASN A 311 16.98 18.38 25.21
N GLY A 312 16.00 18.16 26.10
CA GLY A 312 14.73 18.90 26.06
C GLY A 312 13.97 18.62 24.76
N SER A 313 13.67 19.65 23.99
CA SER A 313 13.04 19.51 22.66
C SER A 313 14.06 19.46 21.51
N ASN A 314 15.35 19.62 21.78
CA ASN A 314 16.40 19.54 20.77
C ASN A 314 16.79 18.08 20.55
N VAL A 315 16.63 17.58 19.33
CA VAL A 315 17.11 16.25 18.94
C VAL A 315 18.63 16.28 18.74
N TYR A 316 19.34 15.26 19.20
CA TYR A 316 20.76 15.11 18.88
C TYR A 316 20.92 14.74 17.40
N PHE A 317 21.85 15.38 16.69
CA PHE A 317 22.03 15.13 15.25
C PHE A 317 22.33 13.67 14.92
N ALA A 318 23.07 12.96 15.77
CA ALA A 318 23.38 11.54 15.58
C ALA A 318 22.23 10.57 15.98
N ALA A 319 21.09 11.06 16.48
CA ALA A 319 19.99 10.22 16.97
C ALA A 319 19.52 9.15 15.97
N PRO A 320 19.39 9.41 14.65
CA PRO A 320 19.05 8.37 13.68
C PRO A 320 20.04 7.20 13.67
N ALA A 321 21.35 7.46 13.78
CA ALA A 321 22.39 6.44 13.77
C ALA A 321 22.40 5.60 15.07
N TYR A 322 22.01 6.17 16.20
CA TYR A 322 21.80 5.41 17.44
C TYR A 322 20.52 4.57 17.40
N ALA A 323 19.47 5.06 16.74
CA ALA A 323 18.18 4.39 16.66
C ALA A 323 18.10 3.27 15.60
N TYR A 324 18.90 3.35 14.54
CA TYR A 324 18.88 2.44 13.39
C TYR A 324 20.29 1.97 13.04
N GLY A 325 20.59 0.69 13.28
CA GLY A 325 21.95 0.15 13.16
C GLY A 325 22.55 0.16 11.74
N HIS A 326 21.72 0.29 10.71
CA HIS A 326 22.15 0.43 9.31
C HIS A 326 22.43 1.88 8.91
N VAL A 327 22.15 2.86 9.79
CA VAL A 327 22.37 4.30 9.53
C VAL A 327 23.65 4.75 10.22
N LYS A 328 24.45 5.56 9.52
CA LYS A 328 25.68 6.17 10.01
C LYS A 328 25.62 7.68 9.84
N TYR A 329 26.13 8.41 10.83
CA TYR A 329 26.20 9.87 10.83
C TYR A 329 27.62 10.32 10.52
N TYR A 330 27.79 11.19 9.53
CA TYR A 330 29.07 11.67 9.01
C TYR A 330 29.34 13.14 9.36
N GLY A 331 28.62 13.69 10.33
CA GLY A 331 28.87 15.02 10.87
C GLY A 331 27.98 16.13 10.30
N ASN A 332 28.21 17.33 10.83
CA ASN A 332 27.56 18.57 10.43
C ASN A 332 28.61 19.47 9.77
N TRP A 333 28.34 19.93 8.55
CA TRP A 333 29.32 20.65 7.72
C TRP A 333 28.76 22.00 7.29
N THR A 334 29.61 23.03 7.24
CA THR A 334 29.21 24.39 6.85
C THR A 334 30.11 24.95 5.75
N PRO A 335 29.55 25.65 4.74
CA PRO A 335 30.36 26.25 3.69
C PRO A 335 31.04 27.55 4.13
N ARG A 336 30.79 28.02 5.37
CA ARG A 336 31.27 29.31 5.90
C ARG A 336 31.74 29.19 7.35
N ARG A 337 32.92 29.74 7.66
CA ARG A 337 33.50 29.70 9.02
C ARG A 337 32.66 30.43 10.08
N ASN A 338 31.90 31.44 9.68
CA ASN A 338 31.06 32.26 10.58
C ASN A 338 29.58 32.16 10.20
N SER A 339 29.11 30.95 9.87
CA SER A 339 27.71 30.71 9.46
C SER A 339 26.68 30.87 10.58
N GLY A 340 27.12 30.85 11.84
CA GLY A 340 26.22 30.76 13.01
C GLY A 340 25.74 29.33 13.29
N ALA A 341 26.16 28.35 12.47
CA ALA A 341 25.87 26.94 12.68
C ALA A 341 26.63 26.40 13.89
N GLN A 342 25.92 25.94 14.91
CA GLN A 342 26.55 25.30 16.07
C GLN A 342 27.04 23.90 15.69
N TYR A 343 28.22 23.53 16.21
CA TYR A 343 28.83 22.20 16.04
C TYR A 343 29.10 21.78 14.58
N ALA A 344 29.15 22.75 13.65
CA ALA A 344 29.46 22.51 12.25
C ALA A 344 30.96 22.67 11.95
N GLN A 345 31.50 21.76 11.15
CA GLN A 345 32.87 21.80 10.64
C GLN A 345 32.92 22.54 9.30
N TYR A 346 33.94 23.37 9.09
CA TYR A 346 34.07 24.16 7.86
C TYR A 346 34.54 23.29 6.69
N ASP A 347 33.77 23.28 5.59
CA ASP A 347 34.13 22.66 4.32
C ASP A 347 33.90 23.65 3.15
N PRO A 348 34.95 24.23 2.55
CA PRO A 348 34.81 25.15 1.42
C PRO A 348 34.21 24.50 0.16
N ASN A 349 34.29 23.17 0.06
CA ASN A 349 33.84 22.36 -1.07
C ASN A 349 32.50 21.65 -0.78
N LEU A 350 31.76 22.08 0.25
CA LEU A 350 30.55 21.41 0.72
C LEU A 350 29.57 21.10 -0.40
N ILE A 351 29.33 22.02 -1.35
CA ILE A 351 28.39 21.78 -2.47
C ILE A 351 28.77 20.54 -3.29
N ALA A 352 30.05 20.34 -3.58
CA ALA A 352 30.51 19.17 -4.31
C ALA A 352 30.35 17.88 -3.48
N ARG A 353 30.55 17.95 -2.16
CA ARG A 353 30.28 16.84 -1.24
C ARG A 353 28.79 16.49 -1.24
N LEU A 354 27.89 17.47 -1.10
CA LEU A 354 26.45 17.23 -1.12
C LEU A 354 26.00 16.62 -2.45
N ASP A 355 26.52 17.12 -3.57
CA ASP A 355 26.23 16.56 -4.90
C ASP A 355 26.65 15.08 -4.99
N LYS A 356 27.80 14.70 -4.41
CA LYS A 356 28.26 13.29 -4.34
C LYS A 356 27.32 12.42 -3.50
N GLU A 357 27.00 12.85 -2.27
CA GLU A 357 26.13 12.08 -1.36
C GLU A 357 24.73 11.88 -1.98
N LEU A 358 24.16 12.94 -2.56
CA LEU A 358 22.84 12.90 -3.19
C LEU A 358 22.81 12.00 -4.43
N ALA A 359 23.86 12.04 -5.27
CA ALA A 359 23.99 11.16 -6.43
C ALA A 359 24.04 9.68 -6.04
N ASN A 360 24.56 9.37 -4.85
CA ASN A 360 24.62 8.02 -4.29
C ASN A 360 23.39 7.66 -3.44
N GLY A 361 22.31 8.46 -3.49
CA GLY A 361 21.08 8.15 -2.77
C GLY A 361 21.12 8.43 -1.26
N GLN A 362 22.18 9.05 -0.74
CA GLN A 362 22.39 9.25 0.70
C GLN A 362 21.59 10.41 1.28
N GLY A 363 21.53 10.48 2.61
CA GLY A 363 20.70 11.42 3.35
C GLY A 363 21.42 12.75 3.59
N VAL A 364 20.85 13.83 3.05
CA VAL A 364 21.35 15.20 3.24
C VAL A 364 20.23 16.07 3.81
N VAL A 365 20.38 16.51 5.05
CA VAL A 365 19.46 17.44 5.72
C VAL A 365 20.19 18.76 5.91
N VAL A 366 19.66 19.86 5.37
CA VAL A 366 20.33 21.17 5.42
C VAL A 366 19.61 22.15 6.33
N GLN A 367 20.40 22.93 7.05
CA GLN A 367 19.95 24.07 7.82
C GLN A 367 19.86 25.29 6.91
N VAL A 368 18.74 26.00 6.99
CA VAL A 368 18.46 27.22 6.24
C VAL A 368 17.94 28.31 7.17
N ASP A 369 18.00 29.54 6.66
CA ASP A 369 17.36 30.70 7.26
C ASP A 369 15.86 30.69 6.91
N SER A 370 15.00 30.60 7.92
CA SER A 370 13.54 30.61 7.72
C SER A 370 13.00 31.95 7.21
N THR A 371 13.76 33.03 7.38
CA THR A 371 13.41 34.40 6.96
C THR A 371 14.55 35.00 6.14
N PRO A 372 14.77 34.59 4.89
CA PRO A 372 15.95 34.94 4.09
C PRO A 372 16.01 36.42 3.62
N THR A 373 15.20 37.28 4.23
CA THR A 373 15.06 38.72 3.96
C THR A 373 15.83 39.60 4.95
N ASP A 374 16.22 39.09 6.11
CA ASP A 374 16.95 39.81 7.15
C ASP A 374 18.25 39.07 7.57
N PRO A 375 19.08 39.66 8.45
CA PRO A 375 20.27 38.98 8.94
C PRO A 375 19.90 37.79 9.84
N TYR A 376 20.27 36.59 9.40
CA TYR A 376 20.07 35.34 10.12
C TYR A 376 20.33 35.42 11.63
N ASN A 377 19.31 35.03 12.40
CA ASN A 377 19.33 34.85 13.84
C ASN A 377 19.28 33.35 14.19
N PRO A 378 20.40 32.76 14.62
CA PRO A 378 20.46 31.33 14.96
C PRO A 378 19.60 30.97 16.19
N GLY A 379 19.06 31.92 16.95
CA GLY A 379 18.18 31.60 18.09
C GLY A 379 16.73 31.33 17.70
N THR A 380 16.26 31.88 16.57
CA THR A 380 14.82 31.94 16.25
C THR A 380 14.48 31.58 14.81
N GLU A 381 15.45 31.64 13.89
CA GLU A 381 15.20 31.51 12.45
C GLU A 381 15.78 30.22 11.87
N GLN A 382 16.18 29.28 12.73
CA GLN A 382 16.65 27.97 12.28
C GLN A 382 15.50 27.18 11.66
N HIS A 383 15.69 26.72 10.42
CA HIS A 383 14.83 25.74 9.78
C HIS A 383 15.66 24.64 9.14
N TRP A 384 15.14 23.42 9.15
CA TRP A 384 15.78 22.26 8.53
C TRP A 384 14.91 21.77 7.37
N VAL A 385 15.57 21.34 6.30
CA VAL A 385 14.89 20.76 5.13
C VAL A 385 15.67 19.56 4.60
N LEU A 386 14.96 18.53 4.17
CA LEU A 386 15.55 17.39 3.47
C LEU A 386 15.87 17.75 2.01
N VAL A 387 17.12 17.56 1.60
CA VAL A 387 17.52 17.68 0.18
C VAL A 387 17.38 16.33 -0.51
N LEU A 388 16.68 16.33 -1.65
CA LEU A 388 16.43 15.10 -2.40
C LEU A 388 17.45 14.86 -3.52
N GLY A 389 17.89 15.94 -4.18
CA GLY A 389 18.84 15.89 -5.29
C GLY A 389 18.92 17.21 -6.06
N ARG A 390 19.84 17.29 -7.02
CA ARG A 390 19.95 18.41 -7.97
C ARG A 390 18.85 18.33 -9.03
N VAL A 391 18.20 19.47 -9.30
CA VAL A 391 17.32 19.67 -10.46
C VAL A 391 17.74 20.95 -11.17
N GLY A 392 18.44 20.79 -12.30
CA GLY A 392 19.12 21.92 -12.95
C GLY A 392 20.19 22.52 -12.03
N PRO A 393 20.27 23.85 -11.88
CA PRO A 393 21.30 24.50 -11.08
C PRO A 393 20.96 24.60 -9.58
N ASP A 394 19.84 24.04 -9.12
CA ASP A 394 19.35 24.15 -7.73
C ASP A 394 19.10 22.77 -7.10
N TYR A 395 18.88 22.76 -5.79
CA TYR A 395 18.42 21.60 -5.06
C TYR A 395 16.89 21.54 -4.99
N ARG A 396 16.36 20.34 -5.22
CA ARG A 396 15.01 19.97 -4.85
C ARG A 396 15.00 19.58 -3.38
N ILE A 397 14.12 20.21 -2.61
CA ILE A 397 13.92 19.91 -1.19
C ILE A 397 12.52 19.37 -0.94
N LEU A 398 12.38 18.63 0.15
CA LEU A 398 11.10 18.30 0.77
C LEU A 398 11.03 19.03 2.11
N ASP A 399 10.07 19.93 2.23
CA ASP A 399 10.06 20.90 3.32
C ASP A 399 9.12 20.47 4.45
N PRO A 400 9.59 20.31 5.69
CA PRO A 400 8.75 19.82 6.77
C PRO A 400 7.71 20.85 7.24
N ILE A 401 7.74 22.11 6.79
CA ILE A 401 6.65 23.07 7.10
C ILE A 401 5.31 22.55 6.59
N ASP A 402 5.27 22.02 5.36
CA ASP A 402 4.04 21.58 4.69
C ASP A 402 4.14 20.18 4.06
N GLY A 403 5.30 19.54 4.18
CA GLY A 403 5.59 18.23 3.59
C GLY A 403 5.62 18.26 2.07
N LYS A 404 5.95 19.40 1.45
CA LYS A 404 5.89 19.58 0.00
C LYS A 404 7.25 19.82 -0.63
N LEU A 405 7.34 19.42 -1.89
CA LEU A 405 8.50 19.68 -2.73
C LEU A 405 8.64 21.18 -3.03
N ALA A 406 9.86 21.70 -2.88
CA ALA A 406 10.20 23.07 -3.23
C ALA A 406 11.60 23.18 -3.85
N SER A 407 11.87 24.31 -4.49
CA SER A 407 13.23 24.71 -4.88
C SER A 407 13.88 25.39 -3.67
N LEU A 408 15.08 24.95 -3.31
CA LEU A 408 15.81 25.48 -2.16
C LEU A 408 16.07 26.97 -2.34
N LEU A 409 16.67 27.37 -3.48
CA LEU A 409 16.97 28.77 -3.73
C LEU A 409 15.72 29.62 -3.89
N ALA A 410 14.66 29.12 -4.52
CA ALA A 410 13.44 29.92 -4.69
C ALA A 410 12.77 30.23 -3.34
N LYS A 411 12.85 29.31 -2.37
CA LYS A 411 12.18 29.45 -1.07
C LYS A 411 13.07 30.12 -0.01
N TYR A 412 14.35 29.74 0.04
CA TYR A 412 15.26 30.10 1.14
C TYR A 412 16.49 30.90 0.69
N GLY A 413 16.68 31.12 -0.60
CA GLY A 413 17.82 31.91 -1.06
C GLY A 413 17.67 33.40 -0.73
N ARG A 414 18.76 34.02 -0.28
CA ARG A 414 18.76 35.45 0.10
C ARG A 414 18.38 36.37 -1.07
N VAL A 415 17.70 37.47 -0.75
CA VAL A 415 17.26 38.47 -1.75
C VAL A 415 18.44 39.05 -2.55
N ASN A 416 19.58 39.28 -1.89
CA ASN A 416 20.80 39.84 -2.50
C ASN A 416 21.89 38.77 -2.73
N ARG A 417 21.49 37.53 -3.01
CA ARG A 417 22.43 36.41 -3.21
C ARG A 417 23.35 36.61 -4.42
N PRO A 418 24.54 35.97 -4.43
CA PRO A 418 25.41 35.91 -5.61
C PRO A 418 24.70 35.44 -6.88
N GLN A 419 25.16 35.91 -8.04
CA GLN A 419 24.66 35.42 -9.34
C GLN A 419 25.18 34.01 -9.67
N ASP A 420 26.39 33.67 -9.20
CA ASP A 420 26.88 32.31 -9.29
C ASP A 420 26.04 31.39 -8.39
N VAL A 421 25.52 30.31 -8.97
CA VAL A 421 24.54 29.48 -8.28
C VAL A 421 25.16 28.68 -7.13
N ASN A 422 26.43 28.27 -7.25
CA ASN A 422 27.08 27.51 -6.19
C ASN A 422 27.42 28.44 -5.02
N GLU A 423 27.82 29.68 -5.29
CA GLU A 423 27.97 30.69 -4.24
C GLU A 423 26.63 31.09 -3.62
N ALA A 424 25.54 31.14 -4.39
CA ALA A 424 24.19 31.33 -3.86
C ALA A 424 23.73 30.17 -2.97
N LEU A 425 24.05 28.93 -3.34
CA LEU A 425 23.78 27.75 -2.51
C LEU A 425 24.61 27.78 -1.22
N LYS A 426 25.90 28.14 -1.27
CA LYS A 426 26.75 28.34 -0.08
C LYS A 426 26.27 29.50 0.81
N ASP A 427 25.58 30.47 0.25
CA ASP A 427 24.95 31.57 1.01
C ASP A 427 23.64 31.14 1.68
N THR A 428 22.92 30.21 1.06
CA THR A 428 21.61 29.70 1.51
C THR A 428 21.75 28.59 2.55
N ILE A 429 22.72 27.69 2.35
CA ILE A 429 22.98 26.55 3.23
C ILE A 429 23.86 27.01 4.40
N ILE A 430 23.27 27.04 5.60
CA ILE A 430 23.97 27.41 6.83
C ILE A 430 24.84 26.25 7.31
N SER A 431 24.28 25.05 7.34
CA SER A 431 25.00 23.79 7.54
C SER A 431 24.26 22.60 6.92
N ALA A 432 24.91 21.44 6.88
CA ALA A 432 24.36 20.20 6.33
C ALA A 432 24.76 19.00 7.19
N LEU A 433 23.76 18.21 7.58
CA LEU A 433 23.94 16.90 8.21
C LEU A 433 24.03 15.84 7.13
N ILE A 434 25.05 14.99 7.21
CA ILE A 434 25.26 13.89 6.26
C ILE A 434 25.03 12.56 6.96
N PHE A 435 24.19 11.73 6.35
CA PHE A 435 23.93 10.37 6.81
C PHE A 435 24.09 9.40 5.65
N ARG A 436 24.67 8.22 5.95
CA ARG A 436 24.70 7.10 5.02
C ARG A 436 23.96 5.90 5.56
N SER A 437 23.44 5.06 4.67
CA SER A 437 22.78 3.81 5.03
C SER A 437 23.41 2.63 4.33
N THR A 438 23.68 1.53 5.05
CA THR A 438 24.14 0.28 4.44
C THR A 438 23.10 -0.37 3.52
N ASN A 439 21.84 0.10 3.56
CA ASN A 439 20.79 -0.33 2.63
C ASN A 439 20.89 0.37 1.26
N VAL A 440 21.69 1.45 1.16
CA VAL A 440 21.89 2.23 -0.05
C VAL A 440 23.39 2.17 -0.40
N PRO A 441 23.79 1.39 -1.42
CA PRO A 441 25.20 1.20 -1.76
C PRO A 441 25.90 2.53 -2.03
N HIS A 442 27.06 2.75 -1.38
CA HIS A 442 27.92 3.90 -1.62
C HIS A 442 29.29 3.41 -2.12
N PRO A 443 29.87 4.04 -3.16
CA PRO A 443 31.14 3.59 -3.76
C PRO A 443 32.33 3.62 -2.80
N ASP A 444 32.26 4.42 -1.73
CA ASP A 444 33.30 4.52 -0.71
C ASP A 444 33.13 3.48 0.44
N ASP A 445 32.16 2.56 0.38
CA ASP A 445 31.86 1.58 1.46
C ASP A 445 32.98 0.53 1.69
N GLY A 446 34.12 0.65 1.03
CA GLY A 446 35.32 -0.19 1.19
C GLY A 446 36.63 0.58 1.34
N GLU A 447 36.57 1.92 1.31
CA GLU A 447 37.68 2.77 1.76
C GLU A 447 37.28 3.22 3.16
N ASP A 448 37.91 2.65 4.19
CA ASP A 448 38.01 3.38 5.45
C ASP A 448 38.58 4.74 5.05
N GLU A 449 37.76 5.80 5.04
CA GLU A 449 38.26 7.16 5.02
C GLU A 449 39.26 7.18 6.18
N VAL A 450 40.55 7.22 5.83
CA VAL A 450 41.61 7.36 6.81
C VAL A 450 41.23 8.60 7.59
N ASP A 451 40.92 8.38 8.87
CA ASP A 451 40.56 9.39 9.83
C ASP A 451 41.75 10.32 10.05
N ASP A 452 41.90 11.28 9.16
CA ASP A 452 42.78 12.44 9.32
C ASP A 452 41.95 13.65 9.80
N GLY A 453 40.85 13.40 10.54
CA GLY A 453 39.79 14.37 10.76
C GLY A 453 38.95 14.24 12.04
N GLY A 454 39.39 13.49 13.05
CA GLY A 454 38.97 13.67 14.44
C GLY A 454 37.58 13.10 14.78
N GLY A 455 37.47 11.76 14.74
CA GLY A 455 36.69 11.07 15.74
C GLY A 455 37.19 11.48 17.13
N SER A 456 36.29 11.94 18.00
CA SER A 456 36.62 12.29 19.38
C SER A 456 37.11 11.05 20.12
N ASP A 457 38.43 10.90 20.21
CA ASP A 457 39.04 10.19 21.31
C ASP A 457 39.23 11.17 22.47
N ILE A 458 38.81 10.72 23.64
CA ILE A 458 39.01 11.39 24.90
C ILE A 458 40.50 11.23 25.21
N GLY A 459 41.32 12.28 25.12
CA GLY A 459 42.69 12.21 25.60
C GLY A 459 43.60 13.39 25.25
N GLY A 460 43.81 14.29 26.22
CA GLY A 460 45.10 14.93 26.45
C GLY A 460 45.46 16.13 25.56
N ASN A 461 44.87 17.30 25.86
CA ASN A 461 45.71 18.50 25.93
C ASN A 461 45.93 18.76 27.42
N GLU A 462 47.12 18.44 27.89
CA GLU A 462 47.58 18.77 29.25
C GLU A 462 47.46 20.30 29.41
N ASP A 463 46.47 20.73 30.22
CA ASP A 463 46.39 21.99 30.99
C ASP A 463 45.00 22.63 31.11
N LEU A 464 43.91 21.99 30.66
CA LEU A 464 42.55 22.46 30.97
C LEU A 464 41.63 21.32 31.44
N GLU A 465 41.61 21.07 32.75
CA GLU A 465 40.61 20.21 33.39
C GLU A 465 39.24 20.90 33.41
N TYR A 466 38.27 20.27 32.74
CA TYR A 466 36.86 20.62 32.81
C TYR A 466 36.31 20.17 34.18
N THR A 467 36.17 21.11 35.12
CA THR A 467 35.45 20.87 36.37
C THR A 467 33.97 21.17 36.13
N GLY A 468 33.11 20.16 36.36
CA GLY A 468 31.66 20.27 36.19
C GLY A 468 31.01 21.33 37.10
N PRO A 469 29.67 21.48 37.05
CA PRO A 469 28.97 22.55 37.74
C PRO A 469 29.22 22.53 39.26
N VAL A 470 29.62 23.68 39.82
CA VAL A 470 29.78 23.85 41.26
C VAL A 470 28.62 24.69 41.82
N TRP A 471 28.05 24.21 42.92
CA TRP A 471 27.00 24.90 43.67
C TRP A 471 27.63 25.83 44.70
N GLU A 472 27.37 27.13 44.58
CA GLU A 472 27.83 28.13 45.56
C GLU A 472 26.68 29.05 45.96
N HIS A 473 26.45 29.20 47.27
CA HIS A 473 25.40 30.08 47.84
C HIS A 473 23.99 29.93 47.24
N GLY A 474 23.63 28.72 46.79
CA GLY A 474 22.29 28.41 46.29
C GLY A 474 21.96 28.92 44.88
N ARG A 475 22.97 29.24 44.05
CA ARG A 475 22.78 29.51 42.61
C ARG A 475 23.80 28.74 41.76
N MET A 476 23.40 28.39 40.54
CA MET A 476 24.25 27.77 39.53
C MET A 476 24.83 28.87 38.64
N LEU A 477 26.16 29.01 38.60
CA LEU A 477 26.87 30.02 37.81
C LEU A 477 27.57 29.38 36.60
N TRP A 478 27.54 30.07 35.45
CA TRP A 478 28.32 29.72 34.25
C TRP A 478 29.34 30.83 33.98
N GLY A 479 30.63 30.50 33.92
CA GLY A 479 31.67 31.46 33.55
C GLY A 479 33.07 30.86 33.54
N VAL A 480 33.80 31.08 32.45
CA VAL A 480 35.19 30.69 32.22
C VAL A 480 36.10 31.39 33.25
N HIS A 481 36.94 30.63 33.96
CA HIS A 481 37.96 31.17 34.85
C HIS A 481 39.34 31.05 34.18
N ASP A 482 39.99 32.17 33.89
CA ASP A 482 41.37 32.23 33.39
C ASP A 482 42.36 32.07 34.56
N ARG A 483 43.23 31.05 34.52
CA ARG A 483 44.34 30.89 35.46
C ARG A 483 45.55 31.70 35.00
N SER A 484 45.48 33.02 35.13
CA SER A 484 46.67 33.90 35.05
C SER A 484 46.98 34.64 36.35
N THR A 485 46.39 34.24 37.49
CA THR A 485 46.77 34.78 38.82
C THR A 485 47.18 33.67 39.79
N ARG A 486 48.48 33.61 40.12
CA ARG A 486 48.99 32.86 41.28
C ARG A 486 48.61 33.60 42.55
N HIS A 487 47.96 32.95 43.52
CA HIS A 487 48.05 33.24 44.96
C HIS A 487 47.42 32.07 45.79
N PRO A 488 47.69 31.97 47.10
CA PRO A 488 48.24 30.78 47.76
C PRO A 488 47.23 29.68 48.10
N GLN A 489 47.78 28.46 48.28
CA GLN A 489 47.08 27.24 48.73
C GLN A 489 46.21 27.48 49.98
N PRO A 490 44.94 27.04 50.01
CA PRO A 490 44.14 26.99 51.23
C PRO A 490 44.48 25.74 52.08
N PRO A 491 44.27 25.79 53.40
CA PRO A 491 44.73 24.75 54.33
C PRO A 491 43.89 23.46 54.24
N ASP A 492 44.53 22.33 54.57
CA ASP A 492 43.91 21.01 54.63
C ASP A 492 42.80 20.93 55.69
N PHE A 493 41.57 20.63 55.26
CA PHE A 493 40.48 20.26 56.17
C PHE A 493 40.28 18.75 56.21
N ARG A 494 40.17 18.18 57.43
CA ARG A 494 39.76 16.79 57.63
C ARG A 494 38.39 16.73 58.30
N ILE A 495 37.54 15.83 57.81
CA ILE A 495 36.24 15.52 58.42
C ILE A 495 36.46 14.47 59.51
N VAL A 496 36.15 14.81 60.76
CA VAL A 496 36.04 13.85 61.87
C VAL A 496 34.62 13.97 62.45
N ASN A 497 33.90 12.85 62.51
CA ASN A 497 32.54 12.75 63.06
C ASN A 497 31.50 13.72 62.46
N GLY A 498 31.57 13.95 61.14
CA GLY A 498 30.46 14.51 60.37
C GLY A 498 30.18 16.00 60.53
N ARG A 499 31.14 16.81 61.02
CA ARG A 499 31.08 18.28 60.91
C ARG A 499 32.43 18.88 60.52
N PHE A 500 32.39 19.91 59.66
CA PHE A 500 33.57 20.70 59.27
C PHE A 500 33.92 21.68 60.39
N GLN A 501 35.19 21.70 60.81
CA GLN A 501 35.78 22.77 61.61
C GLN A 501 36.91 23.39 60.81
N THR A 502 37.02 24.72 60.89
CA THR A 502 38.05 25.54 60.23
C THR A 502 39.45 25.29 60.77
#